data_AF-A0A0F9FTC5-F1
#
_entry.id   AF-A0A0F9FTC5-F1
#
_cell.length_a   1.000
_cell.length_b   1.000
_cell.length_c   1.000
_cell.angle_alpha   90.00
_cell.angle_beta   90.00
_cell.angle_gamma   90.00
#
_symmetry.space_group_name_H-M   'P 1'
#
loop_
_entity.id
_entity.type
_entity.pdbx_description
1 polymer ?
#
loop_
_entity_poly.entity_id
_entity_poly.type
_entity_poly.pdbx_seq_one_letter_code
_entity_poly.pdbx_strand_id
1 'polypeptide(L)'
;MTHPHTYERVRGSKHLYRCIHPDCSHYTHKKFLKGKRAICNGCLEEFALTTIALRRARPKCNTCRASFKRKEKSSELTERIEESLTKL
;
A
#
# COMPACT_ATOMS: atom_id res chain seq x y z
N MET A 1 23.80 6.45 -4.41
CA MET A 1 22.68 7.42 -4.42
C MET A 1 21.91 7.32 -3.12
N THR A 2 21.90 8.37 -2.30
CA THR A 2 21.13 8.42 -1.06
C THR A 2 19.82 9.13 -1.35
N HIS A 3 18.74 8.36 -1.48
CA HIS A 3 17.41 8.92 -1.68
C HIS A 3 16.38 8.06 -0.94
N PRO A 4 15.20 8.62 -0.60
CA PRO A 4 14.16 7.85 0.03
C PRO A 4 13.54 6.87 -0.97
N HIS A 5 13.57 5.58 -0.63
CA HIS A 5 13.10 4.53 -1.53
C HIS A 5 11.57 4.39 -1.50
N THR A 6 10.96 4.38 -2.68
CA THR A 6 9.58 3.90 -2.88
C THR A 6 9.67 2.48 -3.47
N TYR A 7 9.02 1.50 -2.86
CA TYR A 7 9.17 0.09 -3.26
C TYR A 7 7.97 -0.48 -4.02
N GLU A 8 8.25 -1.40 -4.94
CA GLU A 8 7.29 -2.29 -5.60
C GLU A 8 7.81 -3.73 -5.58
N ARG A 9 6.91 -4.69 -5.34
CA ARG A 9 7.21 -6.12 -5.38
C ARG A 9 7.46 -6.57 -6.82
N VAL A 10 8.55 -7.28 -7.04
CA VAL A 10 8.92 -7.82 -8.35
C VAL A 10 7.90 -8.88 -8.78
N ARG A 11 7.45 -8.84 -10.04
CA ARG A 11 6.56 -9.86 -10.60
C ARG A 11 7.27 -11.22 -10.59
N GLY A 12 6.57 -12.28 -10.22
CA GLY A 12 7.14 -13.63 -10.10
C GLY A 12 7.87 -13.92 -8.77
N SER A 13 8.19 -12.92 -7.95
CA SER A 13 8.81 -13.15 -6.63
C SER A 13 8.03 -12.49 -5.50
N LYS A 14 7.57 -13.30 -4.53
CA LYS A 14 6.88 -12.79 -3.33
C LYS A 14 7.82 -12.11 -2.32
N HIS A 15 9.13 -12.30 -2.50
CA HIS A 15 10.15 -11.91 -1.53
C HIS A 15 11.07 -10.79 -2.01
N LEU A 16 11.08 -10.46 -3.31
CA LEU A 16 11.89 -9.39 -3.86
C LEU A 16 11.09 -8.12 -4.10
N TYR A 17 11.70 -6.99 -3.73
CA TYR A 17 11.19 -5.66 -3.95
C TYR A 17 12.25 -4.83 -4.65
N ARG A 18 11.81 -3.93 -5.55
CA ARG A 18 12.65 -2.96 -6.24
C ARG A 18 12.23 -1.55 -5.87
N CYS A 19 13.16 -0.61 -5.91
CA CYS A 19 12.80 0.79 -5.94
C CYS A 19 12.11 1.13 -7.27
N ILE A 20 11.12 2.01 -7.26
CA ILE A 20 10.41 2.48 -8.48
C ILE A 20 10.96 3.80 -9.03
N HIS A 21 11.97 4.39 -8.39
CA HIS A 21 12.60 5.59 -8.90
C HIS A 21 13.39 5.27 -10.19
N PRO A 22 13.26 6.07 -11.27
CA PRO A 22 13.84 5.75 -12.58
C PRO A 22 15.35 5.52 -12.52
N ASP A 23 16.07 6.34 -11.74
CA ASP A 23 17.53 6.26 -11.63
C ASP A 23 18.02 5.34 -10.50
N CYS A 24 17.13 4.57 -9.86
CA CYS A 24 17.50 3.71 -8.75
C CYS A 24 17.40 2.22 -9.11
N SER A 25 18.57 1.58 -9.19
CA SER A 25 18.69 0.13 -9.41
C SER A 25 18.61 -0.70 -8.11
N HIS A 26 18.08 -0.14 -7.02
CA HIS A 26 18.06 -0.83 -5.73
C HIS A 26 17.02 -1.96 -5.69
N TYR A 27 17.48 -3.17 -5.38
CA TYR A 27 16.66 -4.35 -5.08
C TYR A 27 16.96 -4.85 -3.67
N THR A 28 15.95 -5.37 -3.00
CA THR A 28 16.14 -5.95 -1.67
C THR A 28 15.10 -7.01 -1.34
N HIS A 29 15.48 -7.89 -0.42
CA HIS A 29 14.62 -8.95 0.07
C HIS A 29 13.67 -8.40 1.14
N LYS A 30 12.42 -8.89 1.14
CA LYS A 30 11.34 -8.52 2.07
C LYS A 30 11.77 -8.55 3.53
N LYS A 31 12.64 -9.50 3.90
CA LYS A 31 13.15 -9.66 5.27
C LYS A 31 13.96 -8.46 5.75
N PHE A 32 14.67 -7.78 4.85
CA PHE A 32 15.50 -6.61 5.16
C PHE A 32 14.73 -5.29 5.11
N LEU A 33 13.52 -5.29 4.54
CA LEU A 33 12.66 -4.12 4.48
C LEU A 33 11.85 -3.88 5.76
N LYS A 34 11.56 -4.93 6.52
CA LYS A 34 10.71 -4.81 7.71
C LYS A 34 11.36 -3.84 8.71
N GLY A 35 10.61 -2.80 9.10
CA GLY A 35 11.05 -1.76 10.02
C GLY A 35 11.87 -0.62 9.38
N LYS A 36 12.24 -0.71 8.10
CA LYS A 36 12.91 0.38 7.38
C LYS A 36 11.93 1.48 6.98
N ARG A 37 12.42 2.71 6.88
CA ARG A 37 11.68 3.86 6.34
C ARG A 37 11.63 3.76 4.82
N ALA A 38 10.48 4.11 4.25
CA ALA A 38 10.24 4.17 2.82
C ALA A 38 9.13 5.19 2.52
N ILE A 39 8.95 5.52 1.24
CA ILE A 39 7.87 6.39 0.78
C ILE A 39 6.61 5.56 0.49
N CYS A 40 5.46 6.08 0.94
CA CYS A 40 4.16 5.48 0.70
C CYS A 40 3.74 5.59 -0.77
N ASN A 41 3.38 4.46 -1.41
CA ASN A 41 2.82 4.43 -2.78
C ASN A 41 1.38 5.00 -2.89
N GLY A 42 0.97 5.86 -1.96
CA GLY A 42 -0.38 6.43 -1.91
C GLY A 42 -0.33 7.92 -1.62
N CYS A 43 0.13 8.29 -0.42
CA CYS A 43 0.22 9.69 0.01
C CYS A 43 1.61 10.31 -0.17
N LEU A 44 2.60 9.56 -0.68
CA LEU A 44 3.99 10.01 -0.89
C LEU A 44 4.76 10.45 0.37
N GLU A 45 4.15 10.33 1.55
CA GLU A 45 4.81 10.52 2.84
C GLU A 45 5.69 9.34 3.25
N GLU A 46 6.69 9.63 4.09
CA GLU A 46 7.53 8.62 4.71
C GLU A 46 6.77 7.78 5.74
N PHE A 47 7.05 6.48 5.77
CA PHE A 47 6.49 5.57 6.77
C PHE A 47 7.41 4.37 7.02
N ALA A 48 7.18 3.68 8.15
CA ALA A 48 7.86 2.42 8.45
C ALA A 48 7.21 1.24 7.71
N LEU A 49 8.00 0.45 7.00
CA LEU A 49 7.54 -0.76 6.32
C LEU A 49 7.20 -1.87 7.32
N THR A 50 5.90 -2.07 7.53
CA THR A 50 5.40 -3.16 8.38
C THR A 50 5.19 -4.45 7.59
N THR A 51 5.08 -5.58 8.30
CA THR A 51 4.70 -6.87 7.69
C THR A 51 3.39 -6.75 6.88
N ILE A 52 2.45 -5.96 7.38
CA ILE A 52 1.14 -5.73 6.76
C ILE A 52 1.26 -4.89 5.47
N ALA A 53 2.11 -3.87 5.48
CA ALA A 53 2.41 -3.08 4.28
C ALA A 53 3.03 -3.96 3.19
N LEU A 54 4.01 -4.79 3.56
CA LEU A 54 4.72 -5.75 2.69
C LEU A 54 3.90 -6.99 2.28
N ARG A 55 2.59 -7.03 2.55
CA ARG A 55 1.65 -7.99 1.94
C ARG A 55 1.21 -7.53 0.55
N ARG A 56 1.17 -6.21 0.32
CA ARG A 56 0.74 -5.62 -0.95
C ARG A 56 1.91 -5.53 -1.92
N ALA A 57 1.62 -5.61 -3.22
CA ALA A 57 2.65 -5.42 -4.26
C ALA A 57 3.25 -4.01 -4.21
N ARG A 58 2.44 -3.00 -3.91
CA ARG A 58 2.87 -1.62 -3.65
C ARG A 58 2.57 -1.26 -2.19
N PRO A 59 3.56 -1.25 -1.29
CA PRO A 59 3.37 -0.93 0.11
C PRO A 59 2.81 0.48 0.30
N LYS A 60 1.84 0.61 1.21
CA LYS A 60 1.20 1.87 1.59
C LYS A 60 1.20 1.99 3.12
N CYS A 61 1.22 3.23 3.62
CA CYS A 61 1.07 3.52 5.04
C CYS A 61 -0.29 3.07 5.59
N ASN A 62 -0.40 3.00 6.92
CA ASN A 62 -1.63 2.53 7.57
C ASN A 62 -2.83 3.44 7.25
N THR A 63 -2.64 4.75 7.15
CA THR A 63 -3.70 5.72 6.79
C THR A 63 -4.26 5.44 5.41
N CYS A 64 -3.40 5.34 4.39
CA CYS A 64 -3.83 5.00 3.02
C CYS A 64 -4.45 3.61 2.92
N ARG A 65 -4.04 2.67 3.77
CA ARG A 65 -4.69 1.34 3.86
C ARG A 65 -6.09 1.44 4.47
N ALA A 66 -6.28 2.26 5.49
CA ALA A 66 -7.55 2.43 6.19
C ALA A 66 -8.58 3.18 5.33
N SER A 67 -8.18 4.20 4.58
CA SER A 67 -9.08 4.95 3.69
C SER A 67 -9.69 4.07 2.59
N PHE A 68 -8.98 3.02 2.14
CA PHE A 68 -9.54 2.05 1.20
C PHE A 68 -10.64 1.18 1.82
N LYS A 69 -10.49 0.79 3.09
CA LYS A 69 -11.50 -0.01 3.80
C LYS A 69 -12.77 0.78 4.13
N ARG A 70 -12.67 2.10 4.31
CA ARG A 70 -13.85 2.95 4.58
C ARG A 70 -14.73 3.11 3.33
N LYS A 71 -14.15 3.24 2.13
CA LYS A 71 -14.92 3.34 0.87
C LYS A 71 -15.76 2.10 0.57
N GLU A 72 -15.20 0.91 0.82
CA GLU A 72 -15.88 -0.38 0.56
C GLU A 72 -17.09 -0.58 1.50
N LYS A 73 -16.96 -0.23 2.78
CA LYS A 73 -18.07 -0.28 3.74
C LYS A 73 -19.12 0.80 3.52
N SER A 74 -18.72 1.98 3.04
CA SER A 74 -19.68 3.06 2.79
C SER A 74 -20.59 2.72 1.62
N SER A 75 -20.07 2.19 0.50
CA SER A 75 -20.90 1.84 -0.67
C SER A 75 -21.95 0.78 -0.34
N GLU A 76 -21.57 -0.27 0.39
CA GLU A 76 -22.48 -1.33 0.82
C GLU A 76 -23.58 -0.81 1.77
N LEU A 77 -23.28 0.20 2.59
CA LEU A 77 -24.27 0.84 3.45
C LEU A 77 -25.23 1.75 2.66
N THR A 78 -24.72 2.52 1.68
CA THR A 78 -25.56 3.37 0.83
C THR A 78 -26.55 2.55 0.02
N GLU A 79 -26.07 1.47 -0.62
CA GLU A 79 -26.93 0.57 -1.43
C GLU A 79 -28.05 -0.05 -0.59
N ARG A 80 -27.76 -0.46 0.66
CA ARG A 80 -28.78 -0.99 1.59
C ARG A 80 -29.83 0.05 2.01
N ILE A 81 -29.40 1.29 2.22
CA ILE A 81 -30.32 2.40 2.57
C ILE A 81 -31.22 2.71 1.38
N GLU A 82 -30.67 2.78 0.17
CA GLU A 82 -31.44 3.02 -1.07
C GLU A 82 -32.48 1.91 -1.30
N GLU A 83 -32.10 0.63 -1.18
CA GLU A 83 -33.02 -0.49 -1.38
C GLU A 83 -34.16 -0.55 -0.34
N SER A 84 -33.93 -0.02 0.86
CA SER A 84 -34.95 0.09 1.92
C SER A 84 -35.94 1.23 1.66
N LEU A 85 -35.53 2.29 0.98
CA LEU A 85 -36.37 3.46 0.68
C LEU A 85 -37.25 3.25 -0.56
N THR A 86 -36.86 2.37 -1.49
CA THR A 86 -37.61 2.05 -2.72
C THR A 86 -38.70 0.99 -2.55
N LYS A 87 -38.87 0.41 -1.35
CA LYS A 87 -39.87 -0.63 -1.04
C LYS A 87 -41.09 -0.10 -0.26
N LEU A 88 -41.27 1.22 -0.20
CA LEU A 88 -42.44 1.92 0.36
C LEU A 88 -43.24 2.57 -0.79
#